data_AF-A0A965HSW3-F1
#
_entry.id   AF-A0A965HSW3-F1
#
_cell.length_a   1.000
_cell.length_b   1.000
_cell.length_c   1.000
_cell.angle_alpha   90.00
_cell.angle_beta   90.00
_cell.angle_gamma   90.00
#
_symmetry.space_group_name_H-M   'P 1'
#
loop_
_entity.id
_entity.type
_entity.pdbx_description
1 polymer ?
#
loop_
_entity_poly.entity_id
_entity_poly.type
_entity_poly.pdbx_seq_one_letter_code
_entity_poly.pdbx_strand_id
1 'polypeptide(L)' 'MDIKEIKAVIDLMRKNSLTEFEYEKDGAKIRIQRGSDGKPQVFTTTPVLASA' A
#
# COMPACT_ATOMS: atom_id res chain seq x y z
N MET A 1 1.33 10.94 -2.70
CA MET A 1 1.03 9.88 -3.68
C MET A 1 -0.21 10.30 -4.44
N ASP A 2 -0.06 10.68 -5.70
CA ASP A 2 -1.19 11.01 -6.57
C ASP A 2 -1.91 9.73 -7.03
N ILE A 3 -3.18 9.84 -7.41
CA ILE A 3 -3.97 8.70 -7.96
C ILE A 3 -3.25 8.01 -9.13
N LYS A 4 -2.49 8.78 -9.93
CA LYS A 4 -1.70 8.27 -11.04
C LYS A 4 -0.54 7.39 -10.58
N GLU A 5 0.16 7.80 -9.52
CA GLU A 5 1.25 7.01 -8.94
C GLU A 5 0.73 5.71 -8.32
N ILE A 6 -0.41 5.75 -7.63
CA ILE A 6 -1.03 4.55 -7.04
C ILE A 6 -1.38 3.53 -8.14
N LYS A 7 -1.93 3.98 -9.27
CA LYS A 7 -2.21 3.11 -10.43
C LYS A 7 -0.93 2.47 -11.00
N ALA A 8 0.14 3.24 -11.17
CA ALA A 8 1.40 2.73 -11.67
C ALA A 8 2.00 1.65 -10.76
N VAL A 9 1.90 1.82 -9.43
CA VAL A 9 2.32 0.81 -8.45
C VAL A 9 1.46 -0.45 -8.57
N ILE A 10 0.14 -0.32 -8.68
CA ILE A 10 -0.77 -1.48 -8.86
C ILE A 10 -0.47 -2.24 -10.16
N ASP A 11 -0.23 -1.54 -11.26
CA ASP A 11 0.11 -2.17 -12.55
C ASP A 11 1.47 -2.90 -12.48
N LEU A 12 2.45 -2.32 -11.77
CA LEU A 12 3.74 -2.98 -11.51
C LEU A 12 3.56 -4.27 -10.69
N MET A 13 2.73 -4.24 -9.64
CA MET A 13 2.41 -5.42 -8.84
C MET A 13 1.73 -6.51 -9.68
N ARG A 14 0.82 -6.12 -10.58
CA ARG A 14 0.13 -7.05 -11.49
C ARG A 14 1.09 -7.69 -12.48
N LYS A 15 1.94 -6.89 -13.12
CA LYS A 15 2.89 -7.36 -14.15
C LYS A 15 3.92 -8.35 -13.61
N ASN A 16 4.33 -8.18 -12.36
CA ASN A 16 5.37 -8.99 -11.72
C ASN A 16 4.80 -10.02 -10.73
N SER A 17 3.48 -10.21 -10.71
CA SER A 17 2.79 -11.11 -9.76
C SER A 17 3.14 -10.83 -8.28
N LEU A 18 3.45 -9.58 -7.94
CA LEU A 18 3.69 -9.18 -6.57
C LEU A 18 2.36 -9.20 -5.81
N THR A 19 2.36 -9.89 -4.68
CA THR A 19 1.23 -9.99 -3.77
C THR A 19 1.30 -8.98 -2.65
N GLU A 20 2.47 -8.36 -2.44
CA GLU A 20 2.74 -7.42 -1.37
C GLU A 20 3.70 -6.31 -1.82
N PHE A 21 3.39 -5.08 -1.44
CA PHE A 21 4.24 -3.91 -1.58
C PHE A 21 4.21 -3.13 -0.27
N GLU A 22 5.37 -2.76 0.24
CA GLU A 22 5.51 -1.97 1.46
C GLU A 22 6.37 -0.73 1.16
N TYR A 23 5.89 0.43 1.59
CA TYR A 23 6.57 1.70 1.42
C TYR A 23 6.55 2.48 2.73
N GLU A 24 7.70 3.02 3.11
CA GLU A 24 7.87 3.84 4.30
C GLU A 24 8.52 5.16 3.93
N LYS A 25 7.93 6.27 4.38
CA LYS A 25 8.48 7.62 4.23
C LYS A 25 8.05 8.49 5.41
N ASP A 26 9.00 9.20 6.03
CA ASP A 26 8.74 10.14 7.12
C ASP A 26 7.92 9.52 8.28
N GLY A 27 8.13 8.22 8.58
CA GLY A 27 7.38 7.47 9.59
C GLY A 27 5.97 7.04 9.18
N ALA A 28 5.50 7.41 8.00
CA ALA A 28 4.27 6.91 7.41
C ALA A 28 4.54 5.62 6.62
N LYS A 29 3.78 4.57 6.92
CA LYS A 29 3.89 3.25 6.30
C LYS A 29 2.63 2.88 5.53
N ILE A 30 2.80 2.49 4.27
CA ILE A 30 1.75 2.03 3.38
C ILE A 30 2.08 0.59 2.98
N ARG A 31 1.13 -0.33 3.20
CA ARG A 31 1.21 -1.71 2.72
C ARG A 31 0.06 -1.98 1.76
N ILE A 32 0.38 -2.44 0.57
CA ILE A 32 -0.59 -2.86 -0.44
C ILE A 32 -0.46 -4.37 -0.59
N GLN A 33 -1.55 -5.11 -0.37
CA GLN A 33 -1.62 -6.55 -0.62
C GLN A 33 -2.69 -6.89 -1.64
N ARG A 34 -2.51 -7.97 -2.41
CA ARG A 34 -3.60 -8.53 -3.22
C ARG A 34 -4.51 -9.38 -2.33
N GLY A 35 -5.76 -8.97 -2.19
CA GLY A 35 -6.79 -9.74 -1.49
C GLY A 35 -7.14 -11.04 -2.23
N SER A 36 -7.78 -11.97 -1.53
CA SER A 36 -8.23 -13.25 -2.09
C SER A 36 -9.21 -13.11 -3.26
N ASP A 37 -9.88 -11.95 -3.37
CA ASP A 37 -10.77 -11.56 -4.47
C ASP A 37 -10.03 -10.88 -5.64
N GLY A 38 -8.70 -10.82 -5.59
CA GLY A 38 -7.86 -10.20 -6.61
C GLY A 38 -7.85 -8.66 -6.59
N LYS A 39 -8.52 -8.05 -5.60
CA LYS A 39 -8.55 -6.59 -5.43
C LYS A 39 -7.42 -6.13 -4.49
N PRO A 40 -6.80 -4.96 -4.75
CA PRO A 40 -5.82 -4.40 -3.82
C PRO A 40 -6.46 -4.02 -2.48
N GLN A 41 -5.88 -4.49 -1.38
CA GLN A 41 -6.15 -4.06 -0.01
C GLN A 41 -5.06 -3.07 0.40
N VAL A 42 -5.45 -1.87 0.85
CA VAL A 42 -4.51 -0.83 1.28
C VAL A 42 -4.58 -0.71 2.80
N PHE A 43 -3.46 -0.93 3.47
CA PHE A 43 -3.31 -0.75 4.91
C PHE A 43 -2.46 0.49 5.17
N THR A 44 -3.02 1.43 5.93
CA THR A 44 -2.30 2.59 6.45
C THR A 44 -2.15 2.40 7.95
N THR A 45 -0.93 2.18 8.44
CA THR A 45 -0.66 2.25 9.88
C THR A 45 -0.31 3.69 10.20
N THR A 46 -1.32 4.50 10.49
CA THR A 46 -1.11 5.76 11.20
C THR A 46 -0.67 5.40 12.61
N PRO A 47 0.46 5.95 13.13
CA PRO A 47 0.72 5.84 14.55
C PRO A 47 -0.40 6.59 15.25
N VAL A 48 -1.30 5.84 15.91
CA VAL A 48 -2.17 6.44 16.90
C VAL A 48 -1.24 7.04 17.95
N LEU A 49 -1.12 8.37 17.94
CA LEU A 49 -0.63 9.11 19.10
C LEU A 49 -1.60 8.75 20.23
N ALA A 50 -1.25 7.71 20.99
CA ALA A 50 -1.85 7.45 22.28
C ALA A 50 -1.60 8.71 23.11
N SER A 51 -2.66 9.51 23.21
CA SER A 51 -2.67 10.74 23.99
C SER A 51 -2.79 10.34 25.45
N ALA A 52 -1.77 10.71 26.22
CA ALA A 52 -1.69 10.85 27.69
C ALA A 52 -2.25 9.71 28.57
#